data_AF-A0A1G3CBF9-F1
#
_entry.id   AF-A0A1G3CBF9-F1
#
_cell.length_a   1.000
_cell.length_b   1.000
_cell.length_c   1.000
_cell.angle_alpha   90.00
_cell.angle_beta   90.00
_cell.angle_gamma   90.00
#
_symmetry.space_group_name_H-M   'P 1'
#
loop_
_entity.id
_entity.type
_entity.pdbx_description
1 polymer ?
#
loop_
_entity_poly.entity_id
_entity_poly.type
_entity_poly.pdbx_seq_one_letter_code
_entity_poly.pdbx_strand_id
1 'polypeptide(L)'
;MKESLRYLNNAKEILRSVPVEDNTYTDVKPVREALGTAYLAILEVINEYLITKVGLTKKELPKSVDAYRNALQRHVAVHNGKLMREFEKLYDALHIAGYYRGLLYDVDMVKDALKAAKAFIEKIK
;
A
#
# COMPACT_ATOMS: atom_id res chain seq x y z
N MET A 1 13.19 1.54 5.69
CA MET A 1 11.93 0.83 5.89
C MET A 1 11.11 1.42 7.03
N LYS A 2 11.68 2.33 7.84
CA LYS A 2 11.00 2.86 9.02
C LYS A 2 9.77 3.69 8.65
N GLU A 3 9.83 4.40 7.52
CA GLU A 3 8.76 5.31 7.10
C GLU A 3 7.54 4.56 6.55
N SER A 4 7.72 3.59 5.65
CA SER A 4 6.61 2.75 5.17
C SER A 4 5.88 2.05 6.32
N LEU A 5 6.60 1.53 7.31
CA LEU A 5 5.99 0.93 8.51
C LEU A 5 5.25 1.97 9.37
N ARG A 6 5.72 3.22 9.43
CA ARG A 6 5.02 4.32 10.11
C ARG A 6 3.67 4.60 9.45
N TYR A 7 3.64 4.71 8.12
CA TYR A 7 2.38 4.87 7.36
C TYR A 7 1.44 3.68 7.59
N LEU A 8 1.93 2.45 7.53
CA LEU A 8 1.11 1.27 7.75
C LEU A 8 0.55 1.21 9.19
N ASN A 9 1.33 1.65 10.19
CA ASN A 9 0.84 1.73 11.56
C ASN A 9 -0.22 2.83 11.72
N ASN A 10 -0.01 4.00 11.12
CA ASN A 10 -1.02 5.07 11.12
C ASN A 10 -2.35 4.61 10.50
N ALA A 11 -2.30 3.84 9.41
CA ALA A 11 -3.50 3.24 8.82
C ALA A 11 -4.27 2.37 9.82
N LYS A 12 -3.55 1.57 10.62
CA LYS A 12 -4.17 0.75 11.68
C LYS A 12 -4.74 1.59 12.81
N GLU A 13 -4.06 2.68 13.20
CA GLU A 13 -4.56 3.59 14.23
C GLU A 13 -5.86 4.27 13.79
N ILE A 14 -5.97 4.71 12.53
CA ILE A 14 -7.22 5.28 11.98
C ILE A 14 -8.38 4.28 12.13
N LEU A 15 -8.14 3.00 11.84
CA LEU A 15 -9.18 1.96 11.93
C LEU A 15 -9.60 1.63 13.36
N ARG A 16 -8.76 1.87 14.38
CA ARG A 16 -9.09 1.54 15.78
C ARG A 16 -10.25 2.35 16.33
N SER A 17 -10.46 3.57 15.83
CA SER A 17 -11.56 4.44 16.25
C SER A 17 -12.84 4.24 15.46
N VAL A 18 -12.85 3.38 14.44
CA VAL A 18 -14.02 3.17 13.58
C VAL A 18 -14.96 2.15 14.22
N PRO A 19 -16.25 2.48 14.43
CA PRO A 19 -17.20 1.52 14.97
C PRO A 19 -17.39 0.34 14.02
N VAL A 20 -17.62 -0.84 14.61
CA VAL A 20 -17.82 -2.10 13.89
C VAL A 20 -19.11 -2.75 14.36
N GLU A 21 -19.97 -3.12 13.41
CA GLU A 21 -21.20 -3.89 13.62
C GLU A 21 -21.20 -5.04 12.61
N ASP A 22 -21.49 -6.26 13.06
CA ASP A 22 -21.56 -7.46 12.20
C ASP A 22 -20.37 -7.60 11.22
N ASN A 23 -19.15 -7.46 11.74
CA ASN A 23 -17.89 -7.50 10.96
C ASN A 23 -17.77 -6.41 9.88
N THR A 24 -18.53 -5.33 9.98
CA THR A 24 -18.55 -4.24 9.03
C THR A 24 -18.20 -2.92 9.72
N TYR A 25 -17.27 -2.18 9.14
CA TYR A 25 -17.02 -0.79 9.55
C TYR A 25 -18.22 0.08 9.17
N THR A 26 -18.83 0.72 10.15
CA THR A 26 -20.07 1.49 9.93
C THR A 26 -19.82 2.91 9.39
N ASP A 27 -18.61 3.45 9.60
CA ASP A 27 -18.16 4.69 8.96
C ASP A 27 -17.07 4.41 7.93
N VAL A 28 -17.42 4.54 6.65
CA VAL A 28 -16.55 4.25 5.51
C VAL A 28 -15.48 5.33 5.32
N LYS A 29 -15.70 6.57 5.75
CA LYS A 29 -14.74 7.67 5.54
C LYS A 29 -13.35 7.38 6.16
N PRO A 30 -13.22 7.08 7.46
CA PRO A 30 -11.94 6.74 8.07
C PRO A 30 -11.35 5.44 7.49
N VAL A 31 -12.17 4.50 7.02
CA VAL A 31 -11.67 3.29 6.33
C VAL A 31 -10.97 3.67 5.02
N ARG A 32 -11.56 4.58 4.24
CA ARG A 32 -10.92 5.10 3.02
C ARG A 32 -9.60 5.80 3.33
N GLU A 33 -9.56 6.62 4.38
CA GLU A 33 -8.34 7.30 4.83
C GLU A 33 -7.25 6.30 5.24
N ALA A 34 -7.63 5.25 5.98
CA ALA A 34 -6.71 4.18 6.38
C ALA A 34 -6.15 3.42 5.16
N LEU A 35 -6.99 3.04 4.21
CA LEU A 35 -6.55 2.32 3.01
C LEU A 35 -5.68 3.20 2.09
N GLY A 36 -6.00 4.49 1.98
CA GLY A 36 -5.13 5.46 1.30
C GLY A 36 -3.77 5.59 1.98
N THR A 37 -3.75 5.67 3.31
CA THR A 37 -2.51 5.71 4.11
C THR A 37 -1.70 4.42 3.95
N ALA A 38 -2.36 3.26 3.91
CA ALA A 38 -1.70 1.98 3.66
C ALA A 38 -1.12 1.88 2.25
N TYR A 39 -1.79 2.43 1.24
CA TYR A 39 -1.23 2.51 -0.11
C TYR A 39 0.01 3.42 -0.17
N LEU A 40 0.01 4.54 0.56
CA LEU A 40 1.21 5.37 0.68
C LEU A 40 2.38 4.60 1.29
N ALA A 41 2.15 3.70 2.25
CA ALA A 41 3.21 2.83 2.78
C ALA A 41 3.88 1.96 1.69
N ILE A 42 3.09 1.49 0.71
CA ILE A 42 3.61 0.74 -0.45
C ILE A 42 4.49 1.63 -1.33
N LEU A 43 4.07 2.87 -1.59
CA LEU A 43 4.87 3.79 -2.39
C LEU A 43 6.17 4.19 -1.68
N GLU A 44 6.11 4.43 -0.37
CA GLU A 44 7.29 4.79 0.43
C GLU A 44 8.36 3.71 0.44
N VAL A 45 7.99 2.42 0.57
CA VAL A 45 9.00 1.35 0.52
C VAL A 45 9.64 1.23 -0.87
N ILE A 46 8.88 1.47 -1.93
CA ILE A 46 9.41 1.48 -3.31
C ILE A 46 10.35 2.67 -3.49
N ASN A 47 9.94 3.87 -3.06
CA ASN A 47 10.75 5.09 -3.14
C ASN A 47 12.08 4.92 -2.40
N GLU A 48 12.04 4.35 -1.20
CA GLU A 48 13.25 4.09 -0.44
C GLU A 48 14.18 3.10 -1.15
N TYR A 49 13.64 2.02 -1.73
CA TYR A 49 14.45 1.08 -2.53
C TYR A 49 15.10 1.79 -3.73
N LEU A 50 14.32 2.58 -4.48
CA LEU A 50 14.81 3.32 -5.64
C LEU A 50 15.91 4.34 -5.26
N ILE A 51 15.78 5.01 -4.12
CA ILE A 51 16.84 5.92 -3.64
C ILE A 51 18.07 5.14 -3.18
N THR A 52 17.89 4.13 -2.32
CA THR A 52 19.00 3.51 -1.58
C THR A 52 19.71 2.42 -2.37
N LYS A 53 19.03 1.72 -3.28
CA LYS A 53 19.57 0.61 -4.06
C LYS A 53 19.85 0.98 -5.51
N VAL A 54 19.01 1.82 -6.11
CA VAL A 54 19.18 2.25 -7.51
C VAL A 54 19.95 3.57 -7.61
N GLY A 55 19.91 4.40 -6.56
CA GLY A 55 20.60 5.69 -6.52
C GLY A 55 19.81 6.84 -7.13
N LEU A 56 18.49 6.71 -7.28
CA LEU A 56 17.65 7.79 -7.78
C LEU A 56 17.56 8.95 -6.78
N THR A 57 17.51 10.17 -7.31
CA THR A 57 17.18 11.36 -6.51
C THR A 57 15.67 11.47 -6.32
N LYS A 58 15.24 12.27 -5.32
CA LYS A 58 13.82 12.56 -5.08
C LYS A 58 13.08 13.10 -6.31
N LYS A 59 13.78 13.81 -7.20
CA LYS A 59 13.18 14.40 -8.42
C LYS A 59 12.88 13.36 -9.50
N GLU A 60 13.60 12.25 -9.47
CA GLU A 60 13.51 11.14 -10.44
C GLU A 60 12.51 10.07 -9.98
N LEU A 61 11.97 10.18 -8.76
CA LEU A 61 11.00 9.23 -8.26
C LEU A 61 9.71 9.20 -9.11
N PRO A 62 9.06 8.03 -9.22
CA PRO A 62 7.80 7.89 -9.96
C PRO A 62 6.70 8.82 -9.45
N LYS A 63 5.92 9.36 -10.39
CA LYS A 63 4.79 10.29 -10.12
C LYS A 63 3.42 9.75 -10.50
N SER A 64 3.38 8.57 -11.11
CA SER A 64 2.14 7.89 -11.51
C SER A 64 2.27 6.40 -11.27
N VAL A 65 1.14 5.70 -11.15
CA VAL A 65 1.13 4.24 -10.98
C VAL A 65 1.90 3.54 -12.10
N ASP A 66 1.77 4.02 -13.35
CA ASP A 66 2.50 3.44 -14.49
C ASP A 66 4.01 3.65 -14.37
N ALA A 67 4.45 4.81 -13.84
CA ALA A 67 5.85 5.02 -13.54
C ALA A 67 6.35 4.09 -12.42
N TYR A 68 5.53 3.84 -11.37
CA TYR A 68 5.86 2.86 -10.32
C TYR A 68 5.94 1.44 -10.88
N ARG A 69 5.01 1.03 -11.75
CA ARG A 69 5.02 -0.26 -12.44
C ARG A 69 6.31 -0.46 -13.23
N ASN A 70 6.66 0.54 -14.05
CA ASN A 70 7.87 0.53 -14.85
C ASN A 70 9.13 0.46 -13.97
N ALA A 71 9.20 1.24 -12.88
CA ALA A 71 10.32 1.22 -11.96
C ALA A 71 10.47 -0.13 -11.24
N LEU A 72 9.36 -0.70 -10.75
CA LEU A 72 9.35 -2.02 -10.14
C LEU A 72 9.84 -3.10 -11.11
N GLN A 73 9.32 -3.11 -12.34
CA GLN A 73 9.70 -4.09 -13.36
C GLN A 73 11.19 -4.00 -13.72
N ARG A 74 11.75 -2.78 -13.78
CA ARG A 74 13.14 -2.54 -14.18
C ARG A 74 14.15 -2.77 -13.06
N HIS A 75 13.79 -2.52 -11.80
CA HIS A 75 14.78 -2.41 -10.71
C HIS A 75 14.56 -3.35 -9.53
N VAL A 76 13.34 -3.86 -9.34
CA VAL A 76 12.98 -4.64 -8.14
C VAL A 76 12.55 -6.06 -8.50
N ALA A 77 11.73 -6.17 -9.54
CA ALA A 77 11.12 -7.41 -10.00
C ALA A 77 11.79 -7.95 -11.28
N VAL A 78 13.09 -7.67 -11.48
CA VAL A 78 13.87 -8.21 -12.59
C VAL A 78 13.84 -9.74 -12.47
N HIS A 79 13.05 -10.39 -13.32
CA HIS A 79 12.71 -11.83 -13.28
C HIS A 79 11.72 -12.32 -12.19
N ASN A 80 11.01 -11.43 -11.49
CA ASN A 80 10.02 -11.81 -10.45
C ASN A 80 8.60 -11.31 -10.76
N GLY A 81 7.89 -12.02 -11.64
CA GLY A 81 6.49 -11.71 -11.95
C GLY A 81 5.52 -11.85 -10.77
N LYS A 82 5.92 -12.50 -9.66
CA LYS A 82 5.09 -12.61 -8.46
C LYS A 82 4.99 -11.27 -7.74
N LEU A 83 6.10 -10.55 -7.58
CA LEU A 83 6.11 -9.25 -6.89
C LEU A 83 5.26 -8.22 -7.65
N MET A 84 5.34 -8.21 -8.98
CA MET A 84 4.48 -7.35 -9.80
C MET A 84 2.99 -7.64 -9.60
N ARG A 85 2.58 -8.92 -9.60
CA ARG A 85 1.19 -9.29 -9.33
C ARG A 85 0.74 -8.91 -7.91
N GLU A 86 1.63 -8.96 -6.93
CA GLU A 86 1.33 -8.52 -5.57
C GLU A 86 1.13 -6.99 -5.51
N PHE A 87 1.96 -6.23 -6.22
CA PHE A 87 1.78 -4.77 -6.34
C PHE A 87 0.43 -4.43 -6.99
N GLU A 88 0.07 -5.06 -8.11
CA GLU A 88 -1.22 -4.80 -8.77
C GLU A 88 -2.41 -5.11 -7.85
N LYS A 89 -2.38 -6.24 -7.13
CA LYS A 89 -3.42 -6.58 -6.14
C LYS A 89 -3.55 -5.52 -5.05
N LEU A 90 -2.43 -4.98 -4.57
CA LEU A 90 -2.43 -3.94 -3.53
C LEU A 90 -2.90 -2.59 -4.08
N TYR A 91 -2.57 -2.26 -5.33
CA TYR A 91 -3.10 -1.09 -6.03
C TYR A 91 -4.62 -1.18 -6.17
N ASP A 92 -5.13 -2.31 -6.68
CA ASP A 92 -6.56 -2.53 -6.86
C ASP A 92 -7.31 -2.51 -5.52
N ALA A 93 -6.78 -3.17 -4.49
CA ALA A 93 -7.45 -3.27 -3.19
C ALA A 93 -7.36 -1.97 -2.38
N LEU A 94 -6.16 -1.43 -2.16
CA LEU A 94 -5.95 -0.29 -1.26
C LEU A 94 -6.30 1.03 -1.92
N HIS A 95 -5.87 1.23 -3.17
CA HIS A 95 -6.04 2.51 -3.84
C HIS A 95 -7.39 2.61 -4.56
N ILE A 96 -7.71 1.66 -5.44
CA ILE A 96 -8.91 1.75 -6.29
C ILE A 96 -10.17 1.39 -5.50
N ALA A 97 -10.27 0.16 -5.01
CA ALA A 97 -11.47 -0.30 -4.32
C ALA A 97 -11.60 0.36 -2.93
N GLY A 98 -10.51 0.45 -2.19
CA GLY A 98 -10.46 1.01 -0.84
C GLY A 98 -10.62 2.52 -0.82
N TYR A 99 -9.52 3.23 -1.05
CA TYR A 99 -9.45 4.69 -0.95
C TYR A 99 -10.38 5.40 -1.95
N TYR A 100 -10.30 5.07 -3.23
CA TYR A 100 -10.97 5.84 -4.28
C TYR A 100 -12.48 5.54 -4.33
N ARG A 101 -12.88 4.26 -4.34
CA ARG A 101 -14.28 3.84 -4.48
C ARG A 101 -15.01 3.58 -3.16
N GLY A 102 -14.31 3.37 -2.04
CA GLY A 102 -14.95 3.11 -0.74
C GLY A 102 -15.69 1.78 -0.66
N LEU A 103 -15.24 0.77 -1.39
CA LEU A 103 -15.90 -0.54 -1.50
C LEU A 103 -15.42 -1.57 -0.48
N LEU A 104 -14.35 -1.29 0.26
CA LEU A 104 -13.85 -2.15 1.33
C LEU A 104 -14.32 -1.62 2.67
N TYR A 105 -15.30 -2.29 3.27
CA TYR A 105 -15.86 -2.00 4.59
C TYR A 105 -16.03 -3.25 5.45
N ASP A 106 -15.90 -4.45 4.88
CA ASP A 106 -15.75 -5.68 5.66
C ASP A 106 -14.41 -5.70 6.39
N VAL A 107 -14.45 -5.98 7.69
CA VAL A 107 -13.31 -5.90 8.59
C VAL A 107 -12.22 -6.89 8.22
N ASP A 108 -12.57 -8.10 7.81
CA ASP A 108 -11.59 -9.13 7.48
C ASP A 108 -10.91 -8.85 6.14
N MET A 109 -11.66 -8.35 5.15
CA MET A 109 -11.08 -7.87 3.89
C MET A 109 -10.08 -6.74 4.11
N VAL A 110 -10.39 -5.78 4.97
CA VAL A 110 -9.48 -4.68 5.32
C VAL A 110 -8.23 -5.21 6.04
N LYS A 111 -8.38 -6.12 7.01
CA LYS A 111 -7.26 -6.75 7.72
C LYS A 111 -6.34 -7.52 6.76
N ASP A 112 -6.91 -8.29 5.84
CA ASP A 112 -6.16 -9.06 4.86
C ASP A 112 -5.39 -8.15 3.88
N ALA A 113 -6.00 -7.05 3.45
CA ALA A 113 -5.33 -6.05 2.63
C ALA A 113 -4.13 -5.43 3.36
N LEU A 114 -4.27 -5.07 4.65
CA LEU A 114 -3.17 -4.54 5.47
C LEU A 114 -2.07 -5.58 5.74
N LYS A 115 -2.44 -6.85 5.90
CA LYS A 115 -1.49 -7.96 6.06
C LYS A 115 -0.69 -8.17 4.78
N ALA A 116 -1.35 -8.15 3.62
CA ALA A 116 -0.71 -8.23 2.32
C ALA A 116 0.24 -7.04 2.10
N ALA A 117 -0.17 -5.83 2.50
CA ALA A 117 0.66 -4.64 2.43
C ALA A 117 1.94 -4.78 3.27
N LYS A 118 1.81 -5.27 4.51
CA LYS A 118 2.97 -5.56 5.38
C LYS A 118 3.93 -6.55 4.72
N ALA A 119 3.40 -7.66 4.21
CA ALA A 119 4.21 -8.71 3.58
C ALA A 119 4.94 -8.21 2.32
N PHE A 120 4.33 -7.30 1.55
CA PHE A 120 4.97 -6.67 0.41
C PHE A 120 6.12 -5.75 0.85
N ILE A 121 5.90 -4.92 1.87
CA ILE A 121 6.94 -4.04 2.45
C ILE A 121 8.14 -4.86 2.91
N GLU A 122 7.91 -6.00 3.58
CA GLU A 122 9.00 -6.87 4.08
C GLU A 122 9.80 -7.58 2.96
N LYS A 123 9.22 -7.72 1.76
CA LYS A 123 9.91 -8.32 0.60
C LYS A 123 10.83 -7.35 -0.12
N ILE A 124 10.55 -6.05 -0.06
CA ILE A 124 11.38 -5.02 -0.67
C ILE A 124 12.47 -4.62 0.33
N LYS A 125 13.74 -4.94 0.01
CA LYS A 125 14.91 -4.76 0.90
C LYS A 125 15.99 -3.88 0.27
#